data_AF-A0A9E2GCG9-F1
#
_entry.id   AF-A0A9E2GCG9-F1
#
_cell.length_a   1.000
_cell.length_b   1.000
_cell.length_c   1.000
_cell.angle_alpha   90.00
_cell.angle_beta   90.00
_cell.angle_gamma   90.00
#
_symmetry.space_group_name_H-M   'P 1'
#
loop_
_entity.id
_entity.type
_entity.pdbx_description
1 polymer ?
#
loop_
_entity_poly.entity_id
_entity_poly.type
_entity_poly.pdbx_seq_one_letter_code
_entity_poly.pdbx_strand_id
1 'polypeptide(L)' 'MKMFVLVYGKCERCGALGEDVHHKTRLTVQNVMDTSISLNQDNLEFLCKKCHNVEHKRFSKQQQFDKEGNLIER' A
#
# COMPACT_ATOMS: atom_id res chain seq x y z
N MET A 1 3.49 5.29 16.00
CA MET A 1 3.04 6.68 15.74
C MET A 1 4.20 7.68 15.57
N LYS A 2 5.42 7.27 15.17
CA LYS A 2 6.52 8.22 14.86
C LYS A 2 6.45 8.69 13.41
N MET A 3 6.10 7.81 12.47
CA MET A 3 6.08 8.08 11.03
C MET A 3 5.27 9.34 10.66
N PHE A 4 4.01 9.43 11.10
CA PHE A 4 3.09 10.52 10.76
C PHE A 4 3.61 11.92 11.13
N VAL A 5 4.29 12.04 12.28
CA VAL A 5 4.80 13.33 12.78
C VAL A 5 6.06 13.73 12.01
N LEU A 6 6.92 12.76 11.67
CA LEU A 6 8.17 13.02 10.95
C LEU A 6 7.94 13.50 9.51
N VAL A 7 6.86 13.02 8.88
CA VAL A 7 6.52 13.37 7.50
C VAL A 7 5.41 14.42 7.40
N TYR A 8 5.01 15.02 8.53
CA TYR A 8 3.94 16.03 8.60
C TYR A 8 2.63 15.58 7.93
N GLY A 9 2.28 14.30 8.10
CA GLY A 9 1.10 13.70 7.49
C GLY A 9 1.15 13.54 5.97
N LYS A 10 2.33 13.72 5.34
CA LYS A 10 2.50 13.60 3.89
C LYS A 10 2.98 12.21 3.46
N CYS A 11 2.55 11.81 2.28
CA CYS A 11 3.04 10.68 1.53
C CYS A 11 4.54 10.83 1.26
N GLU A 12 5.34 9.84 1.66
CA GLU A 12 6.80 9.87 1.52
C GLU A 12 7.26 9.80 0.06
N ARG A 13 6.41 9.32 -0.86
CA ARG A 13 6.76 9.20 -2.29
C ARG A 13 6.36 10.41 -3.14
N CYS A 14 5.27 11.10 -2.82
CA CYS A 14 4.73 12.17 -3.68
C CYS A 14 4.37 13.47 -2.96
N GLY A 15 4.46 13.53 -1.63
CA GLY A 15 4.17 14.74 -0.84
C GLY A 15 2.68 15.09 -0.68
N ALA A 16 1.76 14.36 -1.30
CA ALA A 16 0.31 14.47 -1.03
C ALA A 16 -0.02 14.05 0.40
N LEU A 17 -1.26 14.20 0.87
CA LEU A 17 -1.65 13.66 2.17
C LEU A 17 -1.53 12.13 2.17
N GLY A 18 -0.86 11.58 3.18
CA GLY A 18 -0.76 10.14 3.38
C GLY A 18 -2.02 9.59 4.05
N GLU A 19 -2.28 8.30 3.85
CA GLU A 19 -3.47 7.60 4.35
C GLU A 19 -3.12 6.25 4.98
N ASP A 20 -2.24 5.48 4.33
CA ASP A 20 -1.89 4.12 4.71
C ASP A 20 -0.43 4.02 5.16
N VAL A 21 -0.16 3.20 6.19
CA VAL A 21 1.19 2.73 6.50
C VAL A 21 1.46 1.45 5.71
N HIS A 22 2.55 1.43 4.96
CA HIS A 22 2.93 0.35 4.06
C HIS A 22 4.26 -0.28 4.47
N HIS A 23 4.36 -1.61 4.43
CA HIS A 23 5.64 -2.32 4.61
C HIS A 23 6.44 -2.38 3.31
N LYS A 24 7.63 -1.77 3.29
CA LYS A 24 8.57 -1.78 2.14
C LYS A 24 8.96 -3.22 1.77
N THR A 25 9.32 -4.03 2.76
CA THR A 25 9.46 -5.48 2.63
C THR A 25 8.11 -6.12 2.92
N ARG A 26 7.48 -6.68 1.89
CA ARG A 26 6.15 -7.28 2.00
C ARG A 26 6.12 -8.43 3.01
N LEU A 27 5.11 -8.42 3.86
CA LEU A 27 4.84 -9.53 4.75
C LEU A 27 4.28 -10.74 4.01
N THR A 28 4.78 -11.90 4.40
CA THR A 28 4.39 -13.23 3.94
C THR A 28 4.15 -14.10 5.17
N VAL A 29 3.50 -15.25 4.99
CA VAL A 29 3.30 -16.20 6.09
C VAL A 29 4.63 -16.72 6.65
N GLN A 30 5.71 -16.68 5.87
CA GLN A 30 7.05 -17.12 6.28
C GLN A 30 7.79 -16.06 7.11
N ASN A 31 7.53 -14.77 6.89
CA ASN A 31 8.29 -13.70 7.55
C ASN A 31 7.48 -12.90 8.59
N VAL A 32 6.17 -13.14 8.73
CA VAL A 32 5.31 -12.37 9.64
C VAL A 32 5.76 -12.42 11.11
N MET A 33 6.36 -13.53 11.54
CA MET A 33 6.85 -13.73 12.90
C MET A 33 8.24 -13.11 13.15
N ASP A 34 8.95 -12.72 12.09
CA ASP A 34 10.22 -12.01 12.22
C ASP A 34 9.96 -10.54 12.53
N THR A 35 10.12 -10.17 13.80
CA THR A 35 9.86 -8.81 14.29
C THR A 35 10.81 -7.77 13.70
N SER A 36 11.98 -8.18 13.19
CA SER A 36 12.90 -7.30 12.47
C SER A 36 12.36 -6.88 11.09
N ILE A 37 11.29 -7.54 10.63
CA ILE A 37 10.55 -7.21 9.41
C ILE A 37 9.16 -6.67 9.74
N SER A 38 8.39 -7.38 10.59
CA SER A 38 6.97 -7.07 10.82
C SER A 38 6.73 -5.85 11.70
N LEU A 39 7.64 -5.58 12.65
CA LEU A 39 7.52 -4.46 13.60
C LEU A 39 8.57 -3.36 13.41
N ASN A 40 9.55 -3.58 12.52
CA ASN A 40 10.61 -2.62 12.25
C ASN A 40 10.05 -1.36 11.57
N GLN A 41 10.23 -0.21 12.22
CA GLN A 41 9.75 1.08 11.71
C GLN A 41 10.47 1.51 10.43
N ASP A 42 11.73 1.13 10.22
CA ASP A 42 12.48 1.49 9.01
C ASP A 42 11.94 0.74 7.78
N ASN A 43 11.28 -0.39 8.02
CA ASN A 43 10.57 -1.17 7.00
C ASN A 43 9.16 -0.62 6.70
N LEU A 44 8.74 0.48 7.34
CA LEU A 44 7.46 1.13 7.06
C LEU A 44 7.68 2.41 6.23
N GLU A 45 6.67 2.77 5.45
CA GLU A 45 6.53 4.10 4.82
C GLU A 45 5.07 4.55 4.86
N PHE A 46 4.83 5.84 4.94
CA PHE A 46 3.50 6.43 4.92
C PHE A 46 3.14 6.92 3.52
N LEU A 47 2.07 6.37 2.95
CA LEU A 47 1.70 6.57 1.55
C LEU A 47 0.26 7.06 1.40
N CYS A 48 0.03 7.88 0.37
CA CYS A 48 -1.32 8.12 -0.13
C CYS A 48 -1.86 6.88 -0.84
N LYS A 49 -3.19 6.74 -0.93
CA LYS A 49 -3.84 5.57 -1.53
C LYS A 49 -3.41 5.31 -2.97
N LYS A 50 -3.14 6.37 -3.75
CA LYS A 50 -2.63 6.25 -5.13
C LYS A 50 -1.26 5.58 -5.16
N CYS A 51 -0.29 6.06 -4.39
CA CYS A 51 1.06 5.49 -4.35
C CYS A 51 1.04 4.05 -3.80
N HIS A 52 0.24 3.80 -2.77
CA HIS A 52 0.09 2.46 -2.19
C HIS A 52 -0.50 1.44 -3.19
N ASN A 53 -1.52 1.85 -3.97
CA ASN A 53 -2.10 0.99 -4.99
C ASN A 53 -1.14 0.71 -6.16
N VAL A 54 -0.34 1.71 -6.57
CA VAL A 54 0.70 1.54 -7.59
C VAL A 54 1.74 0.50 -7.13
N GLU A 55 2.21 0.60 -5.89
CA GLU A 55 3.15 -0.37 -5.30
C GLU A 55 2.59 -1.80 -5.33
N HIS A 56 1.35 -1.97 -4.92
CA HIS A 56 0.70 -3.27 -4.95
C HIS A 56 0.15 -3.70 -6.33
N LYS A 57 0.33 -2.88 -7.36
CA LYS A 57 -0.28 -3.07 -8.70
C LYS A 57 -1.79 -3.33 -8.61
N ARG A 58 -2.46 -2.74 -7.62
CA ARG A 58 -3.91 -2.86 -7.43
C ARG A 58 -4.63 -2.01 -8.47
N PHE A 59 -5.78 -2.51 -8.94
CA PHE A 59 -6.64 -1.81 -9.90
C PHE A 59 -5.93 -1.48 -11.22
N SER A 60 -4.82 -2.16 -11.54
CA SER A 60 -4.08 -1.94 -12.79
C SER A 60 -4.77 -2.55 -14.01
N LYS A 61 -5.74 -3.43 -13.79
CA LYS A 61 -6.59 -3.99 -14.84
C LYS A 61 -7.97 -3.35 -14.72
N GLN A 62 -8.42 -2.72 -15.80
CA GLN A 62 -9.82 -2.35 -15.91
C GLN A 62 -10.64 -3.61 -16.15
N GLN A 63 -11.52 -3.91 -15.21
CA GLN A 63 -12.55 -4.93 -15.37
C GLN A 63 -13.81 -4.22 -15.85
N GLN A 64 -14.46 -4.81 -16.86
CA GLN A 64 -15.75 -4.34 -17.35
C GLN A 64 -16.79 -5.42 -17.06
N PHE A 65 -18.01 -4.99 -16.78
CA PHE A 65 -19.13 -5.87 -16.54
C PHE A 65 -20.21 -5.57 -17.59
N ASP A 66 -20.90 -6.61 -18.06
CA ASP A 66 -22.05 -6.44 -18.94
C ASP A 66 -23.27 -5.93 -18.14
N LYS A 67 -24.39 -5.73 -18.83
CA LYS A 67 -25.66 -5.26 -18.23
C LYS A 67 -26.26 -6.25 -17.22
N GLU A 68 -25.86 -7.52 -17.25
CA GLU A 68 -26.30 -8.60 -16.35
C GLU A 68 -25.33 -8.77 -15.16
N GLY A 69 -24.21 -8.03 -15.16
CA GLY A 69 -23.20 -8.06 -14.12
C GLY A 69 -22.12 -9.12 -14.33
N ASN A 70 -22.04 -9.77 -15.49
CA ASN A 70 -20.98 -10.74 -15.78
C ASN A 70 -19.68 -10.02 -16.14
N LEU A 71 -18.53 -10.58 -15.71
CA LEU A 71 -17.21 -10.08 -16.09
C LEU A 71 -17.00 -10.27 -17.60
N ILE A 72 -16.64 -9.19 -18.29
CA ILE A 72 -16.25 -9.23 -19.70
C ILE A 72 -14.77 -9.61 -19.77
N GLU A 73 -14.48 -10.84 -20.19
CA GLU A 73 -13.12 -11.28 -20.49
C GLU A 73 -12.62 -10.62 -21.79
N ARG A 74 -11.35 -10.19 -21.81
CA ARG A 74 -10.68 -9.58 -22.98
C ARG A 74 -9.62 -10.52 -23.53
#